data_AF-A0A7S0LS98-F1
#
_entry.id   AF-A0A7S0LS98-F1
#
_cell.length_a   1.000
_cell.length_b   1.000
_cell.length_c   1.000
_cell.angle_alpha   90.00
_cell.angle_beta   90.00
_cell.angle_gamma   90.00
#
_symmetry.space_group_name_H-M   'P 1'
#
loop_
_entity.id
_entity.type
_entity.pdbx_description
1 polymer ?
#
loop_
_entity_poly.entity_id
_entity_poly.type
_entity_poly.pdbx_seq_one_letter_code
_entity_poly.pdbx_strand_id
1 'polypeptide(L)'
;EHDKAQHPSLAAIPRLQLRKPRVSSTEAASLQAEVNKMACTRVREQMASLVLDASELEEMWALLKERRSEPLSPADERINYDDFTQVAALIAPAAASTFFCATSFLKFPLDEYGRISILHFYQWVRCKNAILRTRVELSCYDSSGDGTLTERELEQWVSDLLSQLPALANMQKEFFPFYKVTAVRKFFFFLDPRRRGRVA
;
A
#
# COMPACT_ATOMS: atom_id res chain seq x y z
N GLU A 1 -34.60 -16.64 -14.57
CA GLU A 1 -35.24 -15.93 -13.43
C GLU A 1 -36.15 -16.85 -12.62
N HIS A 2 -35.75 -18.10 -12.37
CA HIS A 2 -36.55 -19.08 -11.65
C HIS A 2 -35.67 -19.76 -10.60
N ASP A 3 -35.51 -19.08 -9.47
CA ASP A 3 -35.46 -19.74 -8.16
C ASP A 3 -35.35 -18.66 -7.07
N LYS A 4 -36.51 -18.26 -6.53
CA LYS A 4 -36.60 -17.53 -5.27
C LYS A 4 -37.70 -18.15 -4.45
N ALA A 5 -37.49 -19.41 -4.05
CA ALA A 5 -38.06 -19.87 -2.80
C ALA A 5 -37.45 -19.00 -1.69
N GLN A 6 -38.23 -18.04 -1.20
CA GLN A 6 -37.84 -17.16 -0.10
C GLN A 6 -37.87 -17.99 1.19
N HIS A 7 -36.80 -18.73 1.46
CA HIS A 7 -36.66 -19.46 2.72
C HIS A 7 -36.67 -18.45 3.88
N PRO A 8 -37.46 -18.65 4.95
CA PRO A 8 -37.65 -17.66 6.02
C PRO A 8 -36.36 -17.24 6.72
N SER A 9 -35.32 -18.08 6.71
CA SER A 9 -33.99 -17.73 7.22
C SER A 9 -33.31 -16.58 6.48
N LEU A 10 -33.66 -16.33 5.21
CA LEU A 10 -33.11 -15.21 4.42
C LEU A 10 -33.53 -13.83 4.95
N ALA A 11 -34.60 -13.76 5.76
CA ALA A 11 -35.03 -12.51 6.39
C ALA A 11 -34.14 -12.11 7.58
N ALA A 12 -33.49 -13.10 8.23
CA ALA A 12 -32.59 -12.88 9.36
C ALA A 12 -31.14 -12.63 8.93
N ILE A 13 -30.80 -12.88 7.67
CA ILE A 13 -29.43 -12.72 7.14
C ILE A 13 -29.27 -11.29 6.61
N PRO A 14 -28.35 -10.47 7.18
CA PRO A 14 -28.04 -9.15 6.65
C PRO A 14 -27.59 -9.25 5.19
N ARG A 15 -28.10 -8.36 4.34
CA ARG A 15 -27.68 -8.30 2.93
C ARG A 15 -26.27 -7.72 2.84
N LEU A 16 -25.28 -8.60 2.78
CA LEU A 16 -23.86 -8.21 2.64
C LEU A 16 -23.53 -7.70 1.24
N GLN A 17 -24.31 -8.04 0.22
CA GLN A 17 -24.19 -7.51 -1.14
C GLN A 17 -25.32 -6.53 -1.43
N LEU A 18 -25.06 -5.25 -1.18
CA LEU A 18 -25.92 -4.17 -1.66
C LEU A 18 -25.64 -3.96 -3.15
N ARG A 19 -26.62 -4.27 -4.01
CA ARG A 19 -26.58 -3.85 -5.41
C ARG A 19 -26.50 -2.32 -5.44
N LYS A 20 -25.56 -1.76 -6.22
CA LYS A 20 -25.52 -0.32 -6.51
C LYS A 20 -26.92 0.12 -6.94
N PRO A 21 -27.54 1.12 -6.27
CA PRO A 21 -28.85 1.62 -6.67
C PRO A 21 -28.77 2.16 -8.11
N ARG A 22 -29.72 1.78 -8.95
CA ARG A 22 -29.88 2.41 -10.27
C ARG A 22 -30.36 3.83 -10.03
N VAL A 23 -29.48 4.80 -10.26
CA VAL A 23 -29.83 6.20 -10.09
C VAL A 23 -30.73 6.61 -11.24
N SER A 24 -31.97 7.00 -10.95
CA SER A 24 -33.01 7.27 -11.95
C SER A 24 -32.99 8.70 -12.48
N SER A 25 -32.28 9.63 -11.83
CA SER A 25 -32.18 11.04 -12.22
C SER A 25 -30.73 11.47 -12.44
N THR A 26 -30.52 12.32 -13.46
CA THR A 26 -29.20 12.86 -13.84
C THR A 26 -28.53 13.63 -12.69
N GLU A 27 -29.32 14.35 -11.89
CA GLU A 27 -28.83 15.11 -10.72
C GLU A 27 -28.34 14.18 -9.60
N ALA A 28 -29.10 13.12 -9.26
CA ALA A 28 -28.66 12.17 -8.26
C ALA A 28 -27.42 11.39 -8.72
N ALA A 29 -27.27 11.15 -10.04
CA ALA A 29 -26.08 10.50 -10.58
C ALA A 29 -24.85 11.42 -10.46
N SER A 30 -25.03 12.72 -10.70
CA SER A 30 -24.00 13.75 -10.52
C SER A 30 -23.57 13.87 -9.05
N LEU A 31 -24.53 13.96 -8.13
CA LEU A 31 -24.24 14.01 -6.69
C LEU A 31 -23.50 12.75 -6.21
N GLN A 32 -23.93 11.56 -6.65
CA GLN A 32 -23.25 10.31 -6.30
C GLN A 32 -21.81 10.27 -6.86
N ALA A 33 -21.60 10.78 -8.07
CA ALA A 33 -20.26 10.87 -8.66
C ALA A 33 -19.35 11.78 -7.84
N GLU A 34 -19.85 12.94 -7.40
CA GLU A 34 -19.06 13.87 -6.56
C GLU A 34 -18.76 13.27 -5.18
N VAL A 35 -19.73 12.60 -4.55
CA VAL A 35 -19.51 11.88 -3.27
C VAL A 35 -18.44 10.80 -3.43
N ASN A 36 -18.50 10.01 -4.50
CA ASN A 36 -17.51 8.97 -4.77
C ASN A 36 -16.11 9.58 -4.97
N LYS A 37 -16.02 10.68 -5.72
CA LYS A 37 -14.77 11.40 -5.95
C LYS A 37 -14.18 11.93 -4.64
N MET A 38 -14.99 12.57 -3.79
CA MET A 38 -14.55 13.03 -2.47
C MET A 38 -14.10 11.87 -1.58
N ALA A 39 -14.81 10.74 -1.60
CA ALA A 39 -14.41 9.54 -0.87
C ALA A 39 -13.04 9.00 -1.36
N CYS A 40 -12.83 8.93 -2.68
CA CYS A 40 -11.55 8.51 -3.25
C CYS A 40 -10.41 9.46 -2.85
N THR A 41 -10.63 10.77 -2.88
CA THR A 41 -9.64 11.76 -2.45
C THR A 41 -9.26 11.58 -0.98
N ARG A 42 -10.24 11.42 -0.08
CA ARG A 42 -9.96 11.18 1.34
C ARG A 42 -9.18 9.90 1.60
N VAL A 43 -9.55 8.82 0.91
CA VAL A 43 -8.83 7.54 1.01
C VAL A 43 -7.39 7.70 0.53
N ARG A 44 -7.17 8.45 -0.56
CA ARG A 44 -5.83 8.76 -1.06
C ARG A 44 -5.02 9.60 -0.07
N GLU A 45 -5.60 10.65 0.49
CA GLU A 45 -4.96 11.49 1.51
C GLU A 45 -4.59 10.68 2.76
N GLN A 46 -5.51 9.82 3.21
CA GLN A 46 -5.25 8.92 4.32
C GLN A 46 -4.10 7.95 3.99
N MET A 47 -4.07 7.34 2.81
CA MET A 47 -2.96 6.48 2.40
C MET A 47 -1.64 7.25 2.30
N ALA A 48 -1.67 8.49 1.79
CA ALA A 48 -0.50 9.35 1.69
C ALA A 48 0.07 9.71 3.07
N SER A 49 -0.78 9.95 4.07
CA SER A 49 -0.35 10.22 5.46
C SER A 49 0.38 9.07 6.15
N LEU A 50 0.33 7.85 5.59
CA LEU A 50 1.05 6.68 6.09
C LEU A 50 2.43 6.50 5.45
N VAL A 51 2.74 7.25 4.40
CA VAL A 51 4.01 7.17 3.68
C VAL A 51 5.02 8.09 4.37
N LEU A 52 6.14 7.50 4.77
CA LEU A 52 7.25 8.24 5.36
C LEU A 52 8.15 8.82 4.28
N ASP A 53 8.59 10.05 4.47
CA ASP A 53 9.62 10.66 3.64
C ASP A 53 11.03 10.18 4.02
N ALA A 54 12.04 10.68 3.31
CA ALA A 54 13.43 10.29 3.57
C ALA A 54 13.93 10.77 4.94
N SER A 55 13.50 11.95 5.39
CA SER A 55 13.89 12.51 6.70
C SER A 55 13.30 11.69 7.84
N GLU A 56 12.01 11.36 7.76
CA GLU A 56 11.30 10.55 8.76
C GLU A 56 11.88 9.14 8.88
N LEU A 57 12.31 8.54 7.76
CA LEU A 57 12.99 7.24 7.77
C LEU A 57 14.37 7.32 8.45
N GLU A 58 15.17 8.35 8.17
CA GLU A 58 16.47 8.55 8.81
C GLU A 58 16.32 8.87 10.31
N GLU A 59 15.33 9.67 10.69
CA GLU A 59 15.00 9.93 12.09
C GLU A 59 14.62 8.64 12.83
N MET A 60 13.74 7.82 12.24
CA MET A 60 13.38 6.51 12.80
C MET A 60 14.61 5.61 12.98
N TRP A 61 15.50 5.59 11.98
CA TRP A 61 16.75 4.82 12.06
C TRP A 61 17.64 5.29 13.21
N ALA A 62 17.77 6.61 13.39
CA ALA A 62 18.55 7.18 14.48
C ALA A 62 17.96 6.81 15.85
N LEU A 63 16.64 6.92 16.02
CA LEU A 63 15.94 6.58 17.26
C LEU A 63 16.08 5.09 17.61
N LEU A 64 15.98 4.19 16.62
CA LEU A 64 16.19 2.76 16.83
C LEU A 64 17.61 2.47 17.34
N LYS A 65 18.62 3.15 16.78
CA LYS A 65 20.01 2.98 17.22
C LYS A 65 20.28 3.54 18.61
N GLU A 66 19.68 4.68 18.92
CA GLU A 66 19.80 5.30 20.25
C GLU A 66 19.21 4.39 21.34
N ARG A 67 18.09 3.72 21.04
CA ARG A 67 17.34 2.86 21.98
C ARG A 67 17.64 1.37 21.85
N ARG A 68 18.82 1.01 21.33
CA ARG A 68 19.25 -0.39 21.25
C ARG A 68 19.36 -1.01 22.65
N SER A 69 18.89 -2.23 22.80
CA SER A 69 18.80 -2.93 24.09
C SER A 69 20.05 -3.77 24.36
N GLU A 70 20.45 -3.84 25.64
CA GLU A 70 21.58 -4.65 26.10
C GLU A 70 21.34 -6.17 25.93
N PRO A 71 22.41 -7.00 25.84
CA PRO A 71 23.83 -6.63 25.71
C PRO A 71 24.17 -5.98 24.37
N LEU A 72 24.99 -4.92 24.43
CA LEU A 72 25.39 -4.16 23.24
C LEU A 72 26.41 -4.94 22.41
N SER A 73 26.03 -5.30 21.19
CA SER A 73 26.95 -5.83 20.18
C SER A 73 27.12 -4.78 19.07
N PRO A 74 28.36 -4.33 18.77
CA PRO A 74 28.58 -3.38 17.68
C PRO A 74 28.31 -3.98 16.30
N ALA A 75 28.30 -5.31 16.17
CA ALA A 75 28.05 -6.02 14.91
C ALA A 75 26.57 -6.35 14.68
N ASP A 76 25.77 -6.46 15.75
CA ASP A 76 24.35 -6.83 15.68
C ASP A 76 23.55 -6.03 16.70
N GLU A 77 23.15 -4.83 16.30
CA GLU A 77 22.31 -3.95 17.12
C GLU A 77 20.89 -4.51 17.18
N ARG A 78 20.38 -4.67 18.42
CA ARG A 78 19.08 -5.29 18.69
C ARG A 78 18.22 -4.44 19.61
N ILE A 79 16.92 -4.66 19.57
CA ILE A 79 15.94 -3.95 20.39
C ILE A 79 14.92 -4.94 20.98
N ASN A 80 14.67 -4.86 22.29
CA ASN A 80 13.62 -5.59 22.99
C ASN A 80 12.26 -4.90 22.74
N TYR A 81 11.18 -5.50 23.24
CA TYR A 81 9.84 -4.94 23.01
C TYR A 81 9.59 -3.64 23.80
N ASP A 82 10.14 -3.51 25.00
CA ASP A 82 9.93 -2.31 25.83
C ASP A 82 10.55 -1.07 25.19
N ASP A 83 11.82 -1.16 24.77
CA ASP A 83 12.52 -0.09 24.06
C ASP A 83 11.89 0.17 22.68
N PHE A 84 11.38 -0.87 22.01
CA PHE A 84 10.62 -0.72 20.78
C PHE A 84 9.36 0.12 20.98
N THR A 85 8.63 -0.06 22.09
CA THR A 85 7.46 0.78 22.42
C THR A 85 7.85 2.20 22.80
N GLN A 86 9.02 2.41 23.43
CA GLN A 86 9.53 3.76 23.69
C GLN A 86 9.85 4.50 22.39
N VAL A 87 10.49 3.84 21.42
CA VAL A 87 10.71 4.42 20.08
C VAL A 87 9.38 4.75 19.40
N ALA A 88 8.39 3.87 19.51
CA ALA A 88 7.05 4.11 18.96
C ALA A 88 6.38 5.37 19.53
N ALA A 89 6.63 5.71 20.80
CA ALA A 89 6.09 6.89 21.46
C ALA A 89 6.74 8.21 20.99
N LEU A 90 7.93 8.16 20.41
CA LEU A 90 8.67 9.31 19.89
C LEU A 90 8.37 9.62 18.42
N ILE A 91 7.82 8.64 17.70
CA ILE A 91 7.52 8.74 16.27
C ILE A 91 6.07 9.21 16.06
N ALA A 92 5.79 9.83 14.92
CA ALA A 92 4.45 10.26 14.53
C ALA A 92 3.41 9.11 14.70
N PRO A 93 2.21 9.37 15.28
CA PRO A 93 1.24 8.31 15.61
C PRO A 93 0.79 7.43 14.42
N ALA A 94 0.69 8.02 13.22
CA ALA A 94 0.34 7.29 12.00
C ALA A 94 1.42 6.26 11.62
N ALA A 95 2.69 6.65 11.74
CA ALA A 95 3.83 5.77 11.50
C ALA A 95 3.95 4.71 12.62
N ALA A 96 3.81 5.11 13.88
CA ALA A 96 3.86 4.21 15.03
C ALA A 96 2.81 3.09 14.91
N SER A 97 1.55 3.44 14.63
CA SER A 97 0.48 2.44 14.44
C SER A 97 0.70 1.53 13.22
N THR A 98 1.41 2.02 12.19
CA THR A 98 1.69 1.26 10.97
C THR A 98 2.85 0.30 11.11
N PHE A 99 3.93 0.69 11.79
CA PHE A 99 5.19 -0.04 11.83
C PHE A 99 5.52 -0.61 13.21
N PHE A 100 5.11 0.06 14.29
CA PHE A 100 5.45 -0.26 15.68
C PHE A 100 4.31 -0.93 16.44
N CYS A 101 3.84 -2.07 15.93
CA CYS A 101 2.87 -2.91 16.63
C CYS A 101 3.46 -4.27 16.99
N ALA A 102 2.89 -4.94 18.00
CA ALA A 102 3.32 -6.27 18.45
C ALA A 102 3.41 -7.28 17.30
N THR A 103 2.47 -7.24 16.37
CA THR A 103 2.46 -8.13 15.20
C THR A 103 3.58 -7.83 14.21
N SER A 104 4.12 -6.61 14.18
CA SER A 104 5.30 -6.28 13.37
C SER A 104 6.59 -6.72 14.08
N PHE A 105 6.68 -6.54 15.40
CA PHE A 105 7.82 -7.00 16.20
C PHE A 105 8.00 -8.52 16.11
N LEU A 106 6.91 -9.28 16.26
CA LEU A 106 6.93 -10.75 16.23
C LEU A 106 7.15 -11.37 14.84
N LYS A 107 7.34 -10.57 13.78
CA LYS A 107 7.75 -11.09 12.45
C LYS A 107 9.20 -11.49 12.39
N PHE A 108 10.03 -11.00 13.33
CA PHE A 108 11.46 -11.19 13.31
C PHE A 108 11.88 -12.26 14.32
N PRO A 109 12.94 -13.03 14.02
CA PRO A 109 13.51 -13.96 15.00
C PRO A 109 13.95 -13.23 16.26
N LEU A 110 13.49 -13.74 17.40
CA LEU A 110 13.92 -13.29 18.72
C LEU A 110 15.22 -14.00 19.12
N ASP A 111 16.11 -13.27 19.79
CA ASP A 111 17.25 -13.89 20.48
C ASP A 111 16.85 -14.38 21.88
N GLU A 112 17.84 -14.92 22.60
CA GLU A 112 17.68 -15.41 23.98
C GLU A 112 17.22 -14.34 24.98
N TYR A 113 17.37 -13.05 24.62
CA TYR A 113 16.97 -11.91 25.42
C TYR A 113 15.63 -11.30 24.96
N GLY A 114 14.93 -11.94 24.01
CA GLY A 114 13.66 -11.44 23.48
C GLY A 114 13.78 -10.22 22.58
N ARG A 115 14.93 -10.04 21.90
CA ARG A 115 15.22 -8.88 21.05
C ARG A 115 15.23 -9.23 19.57
N ILE A 116 14.82 -8.27 18.75
CA ILE A 116 14.88 -8.36 17.29
C ILE A 116 16.06 -7.54 16.75
N SER A 117 16.57 -7.91 15.57
CA SER A 117 17.62 -7.14 14.90
C SER A 117 17.06 -5.83 14.33
N ILE A 118 17.66 -4.71 14.75
CA ILE A 118 17.27 -3.35 14.34
C ILE A 118 17.42 -3.19 12.82
N LEU A 119 18.51 -3.71 12.25
CA LEU A 119 18.78 -3.64 10.81
C LEU A 119 17.66 -4.33 10.00
N HIS A 120 17.30 -5.56 10.38
CA HIS A 120 16.27 -6.32 9.68
C HIS A 120 14.89 -5.67 9.81
N PHE A 121 14.54 -5.17 11.00
CA PHE A 121 13.31 -4.41 11.21
C PHE A 121 13.26 -3.16 10.33
N TYR A 122 14.33 -2.36 10.32
CA TYR A 122 14.37 -1.14 9.52
C TYR A 122 14.31 -1.40 8.01
N GLN A 123 14.99 -2.45 7.52
CA GLN A 123 14.87 -2.88 6.12
C GLN A 123 13.42 -3.24 5.76
N TRP A 124 12.72 -3.97 6.64
CA TRP A 124 11.31 -4.28 6.45
C TRP A 124 10.44 -3.01 6.43
N VAL A 125 10.69 -2.04 7.33
CA VAL A 125 10.00 -0.74 7.30
C VAL A 125 10.21 -0.05 5.96
N ARG A 126 11.45 0.03 5.46
CA ARG A 126 11.76 0.65 4.15
C ARG A 126 11.02 -0.04 3.01
N CYS A 127 11.02 -1.38 2.98
CA CYS A 127 10.28 -2.14 1.98
C CYS A 127 8.77 -1.90 2.07
N LYS A 128 8.20 -1.92 3.28
CA LYS A 128 6.78 -1.66 3.49
C LYS A 128 6.41 -0.23 3.12
N ASN A 129 7.24 0.76 3.44
CA ASN A 129 7.05 2.15 3.06
C ASN A 129 7.10 2.35 1.54
N ALA A 130 8.02 1.66 0.85
CA ALA A 130 8.09 1.68 -0.61
C ALA A 130 6.79 1.12 -1.24
N ILE A 131 6.25 0.03 -0.70
CA ILE A 131 4.96 -0.53 -1.15
C ILE A 131 3.82 0.46 -0.91
N LEU A 132 3.76 1.13 0.25
CA LEU A 132 2.75 2.15 0.56
C LEU A 132 2.83 3.32 -0.43
N ARG A 133 4.04 3.80 -0.70
CA ARG A 133 4.28 4.87 -1.69
C ARG A 133 3.78 4.48 -3.07
N THR A 134 4.17 3.31 -3.58
CA THR A 134 3.72 2.80 -4.88
C THR A 134 2.19 2.65 -4.93
N ARG A 135 1.55 2.25 -3.83
CA ARG A 135 0.08 2.19 -3.77
C ARG A 135 -0.57 3.57 -3.88
N VAL A 136 -0.02 4.58 -3.21
CA VAL A 136 -0.49 5.96 -3.33
C VAL A 136 -0.31 6.46 -4.77
N GLU A 137 0.86 6.23 -5.37
CA GLU A 137 1.14 6.59 -6.76
C GLU A 137 0.14 5.95 -7.73
N LEU A 138 -0.06 4.63 -7.66
CA LEU A 138 -1.00 3.91 -8.51
C LEU A 138 -2.45 4.43 -8.35
N SER A 139 -2.85 4.83 -7.14
CA SER A 139 -4.18 5.39 -6.88
C SER A 139 -4.45 6.73 -7.58
N CYS A 140 -3.41 7.42 -8.05
CA CYS A 140 -3.55 8.63 -8.87
C CYS A 140 -3.97 8.32 -10.32
N TYR A 141 -3.78 7.08 -10.77
CA TYR A 141 -4.10 6.63 -12.12
C TYR A 141 -5.45 5.90 -12.22
N ASP A 142 -6.10 5.58 -11.09
CA ASP A 142 -7.45 5.00 -11.08
C ASP A 142 -8.49 6.08 -11.38
N SER A 143 -8.84 6.24 -12.66
CA SER A 143 -9.83 7.21 -13.11
C SER A 143 -11.26 6.84 -12.71
N SER A 144 -11.50 5.54 -12.47
CA SER A 144 -12.82 4.99 -12.18
C SER A 144 -13.16 4.99 -10.68
N GLY A 145 -12.16 5.09 -9.82
CA GLY A 145 -12.28 5.05 -8.36
C GLY A 145 -12.76 3.70 -7.83
N ASP A 146 -12.59 2.62 -8.59
CA ASP A 146 -13.01 1.28 -8.18
C ASP A 146 -11.87 0.38 -7.68
N GLY A 147 -10.67 0.95 -7.54
CA GLY A 147 -9.49 0.29 -7.02
C GLY A 147 -8.82 -0.62 -8.06
N THR A 148 -9.16 -0.48 -9.35
CA THR A 148 -8.54 -1.24 -10.43
C THR A 148 -7.95 -0.32 -11.49
N LEU A 149 -6.89 -0.78 -12.15
CA LEU A 149 -6.26 -0.08 -13.26
C LEU A 149 -6.45 -0.87 -14.56
N THR A 150 -6.84 -0.15 -15.61
CA THR A 150 -6.85 -0.61 -16.99
C THR A 150 -5.44 -0.64 -17.56
N GLU A 151 -5.26 -1.33 -18.70
CA GLU A 151 -3.96 -1.39 -19.40
C GLU A 151 -3.43 0.01 -19.73
N ARG A 152 -4.32 0.92 -20.16
CA ARG A 152 -3.97 2.30 -20.49
C ARG A 152 -3.50 3.11 -19.28
N GLU A 153 -4.19 2.98 -18.14
CA GLU A 153 -3.81 3.67 -16.91
C GLU A 153 -2.47 3.17 -16.38
N LEU A 154 -2.24 1.86 -16.45
CA LEU A 154 -0.97 1.27 -16.05
C LEU A 154 0.17 1.65 -17.01
N GLU A 155 -0.09 1.75 -18.31
CA GLU A 155 0.88 2.26 -19.30
C GLU A 155 1.30 3.70 -18.98
N GLN A 156 0.36 4.55 -18.55
CA GLN A 156 0.68 5.91 -18.17
C GLN A 156 1.60 5.94 -16.95
N TRP A 157 1.26 5.17 -15.90
CA TRP A 157 2.12 5.05 -14.72
C TRP A 157 3.52 4.52 -15.06
N VAL A 158 3.63 3.47 -15.88
CA VAL A 158 4.94 2.96 -16.33
C VAL A 158 5.72 4.02 -17.10
N SER A 159 5.06 4.83 -17.93
CA SER A 159 5.72 5.91 -18.69
C SER A 159 6.31 6.97 -17.76
N ASP A 160 5.56 7.37 -16.74
CA ASP A 160 6.01 8.37 -15.77
C ASP A 160 7.14 7.81 -14.89
N LEU A 161 7.04 6.53 -14.50
CA LEU A 161 8.05 5.82 -13.73
C LEU A 161 9.37 5.66 -14.52
N LEU A 162 9.30 5.36 -15.82
CA LEU A 162 10.48 5.19 -16.68
C LEU A 162 11.43 6.39 -16.61
N SER A 163 10.88 7.61 -16.56
CA SER A 163 11.68 8.83 -16.49
C SER A 163 12.45 9.00 -15.17
N GLN A 164 12.04 8.26 -14.13
CA GLN A 164 12.58 8.36 -12.77
C GLN A 164 13.55 7.22 -12.44
N LEU A 165 13.63 6.18 -13.28
CA LEU A 165 14.44 4.99 -13.01
C LEU A 165 15.90 5.17 -13.48
N PRO A 166 16.88 5.29 -12.57
CA PRO A 166 18.28 5.51 -12.96
C PRO A 166 18.84 4.36 -13.78
N ALA A 167 18.39 3.13 -13.51
CA ALA A 167 18.80 1.92 -14.21
C ALA A 167 18.44 1.94 -15.72
N LEU A 168 17.48 2.79 -16.11
CA LEU A 168 17.02 2.92 -17.49
C LEU A 168 17.45 4.23 -18.14
N ALA A 169 18.28 5.04 -17.47
CA ALA A 169 18.72 6.35 -17.96
C ALA A 169 19.43 6.31 -19.32
N ASN A 170 20.10 5.19 -19.63
CA ASN A 170 20.86 5.01 -20.88
C ASN A 170 20.08 4.26 -21.98
N MET A 171 18.78 4.00 -21.78
CA MET A 171 17.96 3.33 -22.77
C MET A 171 17.71 4.26 -23.98
N GLN A 172 17.86 3.73 -25.20
CA GLN A 172 17.56 4.49 -26.42
C GLN A 172 16.05 4.72 -26.53
N LYS A 173 15.64 5.92 -26.96
CA LYS A 173 14.24 6.36 -26.96
C LYS A 173 13.34 5.49 -27.84
N GLU A 174 13.91 4.90 -28.88
CA GLU A 174 13.27 3.99 -29.82
C GLU A 174 12.77 2.71 -29.12
N PHE A 175 13.40 2.31 -28.01
CA PHE A 175 12.99 1.15 -27.23
C PHE A 175 11.91 1.43 -26.18
N PHE A 176 11.60 2.70 -25.91
CA PHE A 176 10.65 3.07 -24.85
C PHE A 176 9.26 2.48 -25.07
N PRO A 177 8.67 2.53 -26.29
CA PRO A 177 7.35 1.93 -26.54
C PRO A 177 7.36 0.42 -26.29
N PHE A 178 8.42 -0.28 -26.70
CA PHE A 178 8.54 -1.73 -26.53
C PHE A 178 8.70 -2.12 -25.06
N TYR A 179 9.52 -1.39 -24.31
CA TYR A 179 9.68 -1.62 -22.87
C TYR A 179 8.35 -1.41 -22.15
N LYS A 180 7.67 -0.28 -22.41
CA LYS A 180 6.39 0.06 -21.78
C LYS A 180 5.36 -1.06 -21.97
N VAL A 181 5.11 -1.47 -23.21
CA VAL A 181 4.15 -2.54 -23.52
C VAL A 181 4.56 -3.85 -22.88
N THR A 182 5.86 -4.19 -22.90
CA THR A 182 6.36 -5.43 -22.27
C THR A 182 6.17 -5.41 -20.75
N ALA A 183 6.45 -4.30 -20.09
CA ALA A 183 6.28 -4.14 -18.65
C ALA A 183 4.80 -4.25 -18.24
N VAL A 184 3.90 -3.54 -18.93
CA VAL A 184 2.46 -3.60 -18.66
C VAL A 184 1.91 -5.02 -18.88
N ARG A 185 2.29 -5.68 -19.97
CA ARG A 185 1.87 -7.07 -20.22
C ARG A 185 2.34 -8.04 -19.14
N LYS A 186 3.52 -7.82 -18.54
CA LYS A 186 3.97 -8.63 -17.40
C LYS A 186 3.06 -8.46 -16.19
N PHE A 187 2.65 -7.23 -15.86
CA PHE A 187 1.67 -7.01 -14.78
C PHE A 187 0.37 -7.75 -15.05
N PHE A 188 -0.20 -7.61 -16.24
CA PHE A 188 -1.44 -8.30 -16.60
C PHE A 188 -1.32 -9.82 -16.62
N PHE A 189 -0.17 -10.34 -17.08
CA PHE A 189 0.10 -11.78 -17.07
C PHE A 189 0.05 -12.36 -15.65
N PHE A 190 0.63 -11.67 -14.66
CA PHE A 190 0.67 -12.16 -13.28
C PHE A 190 -0.55 -11.77 -12.44
N LEU A 191 -1.13 -10.59 -12.67
CA LEU A 191 -2.14 -9.99 -11.80
C LEU A 191 -3.57 -10.04 -12.36
N ASP A 192 -3.76 -10.35 -13.65
CA ASP A 192 -5.07 -10.57 -14.27
C ASP A 192 -5.21 -11.98 -14.88
N PRO A 193 -5.18 -13.05 -14.05
CA PRO A 193 -5.28 -14.43 -14.53
C PRO A 193 -6.62 -14.74 -15.21
N ARG A 194 -7.64 -13.91 -14.97
CA ARG A 194 -8.99 -14.04 -15.55
C ARG A 194 -9.20 -13.20 -16.80
N ARG A 195 -8.19 -12.46 -17.27
CA ARG A 195 -8.22 -11.64 -18.49
C ARG A 195 -9.41 -10.67 -18.52
N ARG A 196 -9.66 -10.01 -17.39
CA ARG A 196 -10.71 -8.99 -17.24
C ARG A 196 -10.31 -7.64 -17.83
N GLY A 197 -9.05 -7.46 -18.20
CA GLY A 197 -8.50 -6.19 -18.67
C GLY A 197 -8.32 -5.18 -17.54
N ARG A 198 -8.22 -5.67 -16.29
CA ARG A 198 -8.01 -4.84 -15.09
C ARG A 198 -7.11 -5.53 -14.08
N VAL A 199 -6.23 -4.76 -13.43
CA VAL A 199 -5.38 -5.21 -12.30
C VAL A 199 -5.77 -4.46 -11.02
N ALA A 200 -5.69 -5.13 -9.87
CA ALA A 200 -6.03 -4.59 -8.55
C ALA A 200 -4.86 -4.74 -7.58
#